data_AF-A0A6N9BCD4-F1
#
_entry.id   AF-A0A6N9BCD4-F1
#
_cell.length_a   1.000
_cell.length_b   1.000
_cell.length_c   1.000
_cell.angle_alpha   90.00
_cell.angle_beta   90.00
_cell.angle_gamma   90.00
#
_symmetry.space_group_name_H-M   'P 1'
#
loop_
_entity.id
_entity.type
_entity.pdbx_description
1 polymer ?
#
loop_
_entity_poly.entity_id
_entity_poly.type
_entity_poly.pdbx_seq_one_letter_code
_entity_poly.pdbx_strand_id
1 'polypeptide(L)' 'MLDGKRILLIVSGGVAAYKSLIIVRRLRERGAAVRAGLTSGGA' A
#
# COMPACT_ATOMS: atom_id res chain seq x y z
N MET A 1 -15.89 4.93 -3.37
CA MET A 1 -15.72 4.26 -4.67
C MET A 1 -14.43 3.41 -4.76
N LEU A 2 -14.00 2.75 -3.67
CA LEU A 2 -12.80 1.88 -3.69
C LEU A 2 -13.16 0.39 -3.67
N ASP A 3 -14.43 0.08 -3.41
CA ASP A 3 -14.94 -1.29 -3.40
C ASP A 3 -14.71 -2.00 -4.75
N GLY A 4 -14.15 -3.20 -4.68
CA GLY A 4 -13.79 -4.02 -5.84
C GLY A 4 -12.59 -3.50 -6.66
N LYS A 5 -11.94 -2.39 -6.27
CA LYS A 5 -10.74 -1.89 -6.98
C LYS A 5 -9.51 -2.70 -6.61
N ARG A 6 -8.66 -2.99 -7.61
CA ARG A 6 -7.35 -3.62 -7.42
C ARG A 6 -6.27 -2.55 -7.52
N ILE A 7 -5.48 -2.40 -6.46
CA ILE A 7 -4.46 -1.36 -6.32
C ILE A 7 -3.10 -2.02 -6.12
N LEU A 8 -2.14 -1.66 -6.96
CA LEU A 8 -0.73 -1.96 -6.75
C LEU A 8 -0.09 -0.78 -6.01
N LEU A 9 0.37 -1.01 -4.79
CA LEU A 9 1.06 -0.02 -3.97
C LEU A 9 2.57 -0.30 -4.02
N ILE A 10 3.33 0.58 -4.67
CA ILE A 10 4.79 0.52 -4.68
C ILE A 10 5.33 1.49 -3.65
N VAL A 11 6.19 0.98 -2.77
CA VAL A 11 6.77 1.73 -1.65
C VAL A 11 8.28 1.76 -1.82
N SER A 12 8.85 2.97 -1.90
CA SER A 12 10.29 3.17 -1.89
C SER A 12 10.85 3.27 -0.46
N GLY A 13 12.13 3.61 -0.32
CA GLY A 13 12.81 3.74 0.97
C GLY A 13 12.39 4.94 1.83
N GLY A 14 12.79 4.90 3.09
CA GLY A 14 12.61 5.99 4.05
C GLY A 14 11.30 5.91 4.86
N VAL A 15 10.83 7.05 5.37
CA VAL A 15 9.66 7.13 6.28
C VAL A 15 8.36 6.57 5.66
N ALA A 16 8.28 6.56 4.32
CA ALA A 16 7.15 6.00 3.59
C ALA A 16 7.01 4.48 3.82
N ALA A 17 8.12 3.75 3.95
CA ALA A 17 8.12 2.31 4.21
C ALA A 17 7.43 1.98 5.54
N TYR A 18 7.80 2.69 6.60
CA TYR A 18 7.20 2.53 7.93
C TYR A 18 5.69 2.86 7.95
N LYS A 19 5.27 3.94 7.27
CA LYS A 19 3.86 4.37 7.24
C LYS A 19 2.99 3.59 6.25
N SER A 20 3.58 2.81 5.35
CA SER A 20 2.87 2.11 4.28
C SER A 20 1.80 1.14 4.79
N LEU A 21 1.98 0.52 5.97
CA LEU A 21 1.02 -0.37 6.60
C LEU A 21 -0.34 0.32 6.88
N ILE A 22 -0.31 1.58 7.31
CA ILE A 22 -1.53 2.36 7.54
C ILE A 22 -2.26 2.61 6.22
N ILE A 23 -1.53 2.91 5.15
CA ILE A 23 -2.10 3.12 3.82
C ILE A 23 -2.77 1.83 3.33
N VAL A 24 -2.08 0.69 3.40
CA VAL A 24 -2.64 -0.61 3.02
C VAL A 24 -3.90 -0.92 3.80
N ARG A 25 -3.89 -0.71 5.13
CA ARG A 25 -5.05 -0.95 5.99
C ARG A 25 -6.24 -0.07 5.59
N ARG A 26 -6.01 1.24 5.40
CA ARG A 26 -7.07 2.20 5.08
C ARG A 26 -7.68 1.97 3.70
N LEU A 27 -6.89 1.54 2.72
CA LEU A 27 -7.38 1.17 1.40
C LEU A 27 -8.26 -0.09 1.46
N ARG A 28 -7.85 -1.10 2.22
CA ARG A 28 -8.63 -2.33 2.43
C ARG A 28 -9.94 -2.07 3.19
N GLU A 29 -9.92 -1.22 4.22
CA GLU A 29 -11.13 -0.78 4.94
C GLU A 29 -12.17 -0.12 4.02
N ARG A 30 -11.73 0.46 2.89
CA ARG A 30 -12.61 1.07 1.88
C ARG A 30 -13.01 0.12 0.75
N GLY A 31 -12.70 -1.17 0.86
CA GLY A 31 -13.09 -2.22 -0.09
C GLY A 31 -12.10 -2.49 -1.22
N ALA A 32 -10.89 -1.92 -1.18
CA ALA A 32 -9.87 -2.17 -2.20
C ALA A 32 -9.07 -3.45 -1.91
N ALA A 33 -8.82 -4.24 -2.97
CA ALA A 33 -7.81 -5.30 -2.96
C ALA A 33 -6.43 -4.67 -3.23
N VAL A 34 -5.52 -4.79 -2.27
CA VAL A 34 -4.19 -4.14 -2.34
C VAL A 34 -3.08 -5.18 -2.37
N ARG A 35 -2.22 -5.07 -3.39
CA ARG A 35 -0.92 -5.76 -3.47
C ARG A 35 0.18 -4.74 -3.24
N ALA A 36 1.04 -4.97 -2.26
CA ALA A 36 2.15 -4.09 -1.94
C ALA A 36 3.49 -4.68 -2.44
N GLY A 37 4.38 -3.83 -2.94
CA GLY A 37 5.75 -4.18 -3.29
C GLY A 37 6.72 -3.10 -2.80
N LEU A 38 7.91 -3.52 -2.39
CA LEU A 38 8.99 -2.63 -1.98
C LEU A 38 10.02 -2.52 -3.10
N THR A 39 10.59 -1.32 -3.28
CA THR A 39 11.82 -1.17 -4.07
C THR A 39 13.04 -1.57 -3.23
N SER A 40 14.21 -1.74 -3.86
CA SER A 40 15.45 -2.09 -3.14
C SER A 40 15.83 -1.10 -2.04
N GLY A 41 15.41 0.17 -2.13
CA GLY A 41 15.67 1.16 -1.08
C GLY A 41 14.78 1.02 0.16
N GLY A 42 13.73 0.21 0.10
CA GLY A 42 12.80 -0.05 1.22
C GLY A 42 12.75 -1.52 1.65
N ALA A 43 13.56 -2.39 1.03
CA ALA A 43 13.72 -3.80 1.38
C ALA A 43 14.75 -4.00 2.50
#